data_AF-K1RZ94-F1
#
_entry.id   AF-K1RZ94-F1
#
_cell.length_a   1.000
_cell.length_b   1.000
_cell.length_c   1.000
_cell.angle_alpha   90.00
_cell.angle_beta   90.00
_cell.angle_gamma   90.00
#
_symmetry.space_group_name_H-M   'P 1'
#
loop_
_entity.id
_entity.type
_entity.pdbx_description
1 polymer ?
#
loop_
_entity_poly.entity_id
_entity_poly.type
_entity_poly.pdbx_seq_one_letter_code
_entity_poly.pdbx_strand_id
1 'polypeptide(L)' 'MKFCPPQAAKLLLAFIATSDYFLTYDEIAVVCCWTLSDTGLKERRRKAINSLRKLFETDKSVKILAVSEKQGYQIVISK' A
#
# COMPACT_ATOMS: atom_id res chain seq x y z
N MET A 1 10.96 -14.56 12.99
CA MET A 1 10.81 -13.83 11.70
C MET A 1 9.42 -13.22 11.65
N LYS A 2 9.28 -11.93 11.30
CA LYS A 2 7.96 -11.37 10.95
C LYS A 2 7.59 -11.89 9.57
N PHE A 3 6.40 -12.49 9.45
CA PHE A 3 5.88 -12.94 8.16
C PHE A 3 5.50 -11.72 7.32
N CYS A 4 6.07 -11.62 6.12
CA CYS A 4 5.68 -10.63 5.13
C CYS A 4 4.81 -11.31 4.08
N PRO A 5 3.48 -11.09 4.05
CA PRO A 5 2.63 -11.67 3.02
C PRO A 5 3.14 -11.25 1.63
N PRO A 6 3.18 -12.16 0.62
CA PRO A 6 3.73 -11.85 -0.70
C PRO A 6 3.14 -10.58 -1.34
N GLN A 7 1.85 -10.34 -1.14
CA GLN A 7 1.18 -9.14 -1.64
C GLN A 7 1.62 -7.86 -0.91
N ALA A 8 1.87 -7.93 0.40
CA ALA A 8 2.41 -6.80 1.15
C ALA A 8 3.86 -6.51 0.73
N ALA A 9 4.67 -7.55 0.48
CA ALA A 9 6.02 -7.39 -0.06
C ALA A 9 6.02 -6.70 -1.43
N LYS A 10 5.16 -7.17 -2.35
CA LYS A 10 5.00 -6.55 -3.69
C LYS A 10 4.59 -5.08 -3.59
N LEU A 11 3.62 -4.76 -2.73
CA LEU A 11 3.20 -3.37 -2.52
C LEU A 11 4.32 -2.50 -1.95
N LEU A 12 5.06 -3.01 -0.95
CA LEU A 12 6.19 -2.27 -0.39
C LEU A 12 7.24 -1.96 -1.46
N LEU A 13 7.61 -2.96 -2.27
CA LEU A 13 8.54 -2.79 -3.38
C LEU A 13 8.04 -1.77 -4.40
N ALA A 14 6.75 -1.78 -4.71
CA ALA A 14 6.15 -0.80 -5.61
C ALA A 14 6.18 0.62 -5.01
N PHE A 15 5.88 0.80 -3.73
CA PHE A 15 5.98 2.10 -3.07
C PHE A 15 7.41 2.66 -3.11
N ILE A 16 8.42 1.86 -2.74
CA ILE A 16 9.82 2.33 -2.71
C ILE A 16 10.41 2.56 -4.11
N ALA A 17 9.80 2.01 -5.15
CA ALA A 17 10.19 2.28 -6.54
C ALA A 17 9.71 3.67 -7.02
N THR A 18 8.79 4.30 -6.31
CA THR A 18 8.31 5.66 -6.61
C THR A 18 9.10 6.71 -5.80
N SER A 19 9.33 7.88 -6.38
CA SER A 19 10.17 8.94 -5.77
C SER A 19 9.56 9.58 -4.52
N ASP A 20 8.24 9.56 -4.39
CA ASP A 20 7.50 10.16 -3.27
C ASP A 20 6.81 9.10 -2.40
N TYR A 21 7.14 7.82 -2.59
CA TYR A 21 6.51 6.68 -1.92
C TYR A 21 4.99 6.66 -2.03
N PHE A 22 4.47 7.09 -3.18
CA PHE A 22 3.04 7.22 -3.44
C PHE A 22 2.60 6.23 -4.51
N LEU A 23 1.42 5.63 -4.32
CA LEU A 23 0.75 4.87 -5.35
C LEU A 23 -0.72 5.26 -5.39
N THR A 24 -1.22 5.50 -6.59
CA THR A 24 -2.65 5.65 -6.86
C THR A 24 -3.39 4.34 -6.63
N TYR A 25 -4.71 4.46 -6.53
CA TYR A 25 -5.60 3.32 -6.40
C TYR A 25 -5.49 2.32 -7.56
N ASP A 26 -5.27 2.81 -8.77
CA ASP A 26 -5.16 1.98 -9.97
C ASP A 26 -3.80 1.30 -10.04
N GLU A 27 -2.72 1.99 -9.70
CA GLU A 27 -1.38 1.37 -9.59
C GLU A 27 -1.37 0.26 -8.53
N ILE A 28 -2.02 0.47 -7.38
CA ILE A 28 -2.17 -0.57 -6.36
C ILE A 28 -2.90 -1.79 -6.92
N ALA A 29 -3.96 -1.58 -7.73
CA ALA A 29 -4.69 -2.67 -8.36
C ALA A 29 -3.82 -3.43 -9.36
N VAL A 30 -3.05 -2.72 -10.18
CA VAL A 30 -2.09 -3.32 -11.13
C VAL A 30 -1.03 -4.15 -10.42
N VAL A 31 -0.40 -3.59 -9.37
CA VAL A 31 0.62 -4.31 -8.54
C VAL A 31 0.03 -5.57 -7.91
N CYS A 32 -1.25 -5.52 -7.54
CA CYS A 32 -1.97 -6.64 -6.94
C CYS A 32 -2.59 -7.61 -7.96
N CYS A 33 -2.37 -7.40 -9.27
CA CYS A 33 -2.96 -8.18 -10.35
C CYS A 33 -4.50 -8.21 -10.29
N TRP A 34 -5.14 -7.11 -9.91
CA TRP A 34 -6.60 -6.97 -9.90
C TRP A 34 -7.10 -6.28 -11.16
N THR A 35 -8.24 -6.71 -11.68
CA THR A 35 -8.92 -6.04 -12.80
C THR A 35 -9.53 -4.73 -12.31
N LEU A 36 -9.33 -3.63 -13.05
CA LEU A 36 -9.88 -2.31 -12.68
C LEU A 36 -11.42 -2.25 -12.72
N SER A 37 -12.05 -3.16 -13.45
CA SER A 37 -13.52 -3.32 -13.51
C SER A 37 -14.09 -4.19 -12.39
N ASP A 38 -13.26 -4.78 -11.51
CA ASP A 38 -13.76 -5.64 -10.44
C ASP A 38 -14.60 -4.86 -9.43
N THR A 39 -15.78 -5.38 -9.10
CA THR A 39 -16.56 -4.87 -7.97
C THR A 39 -15.82 -5.17 -6.66
N GLY A 40 -15.77 -4.19 -5.75
CA GLY A 40 -15.15 -4.34 -4.43
C GLY A 40 -13.65 -4.04 -4.35
N LEU A 41 -13.02 -3.46 -5.38
CA LEU A 41 -11.62 -3.01 -5.33
C LEU A 41 -11.30 -2.12 -4.13
N LYS A 42 -12.25 -1.26 -3.72
CA LYS A 42 -12.09 -0.39 -2.54
C LYS A 42 -11.79 -1.22 -1.28
N GLU A 43 -12.53 -2.31 -1.07
CA GLU A 43 -12.35 -3.17 0.10
C GLU A 43 -11.08 -3.99 0.01
N ARG A 44 -10.76 -4.53 -1.18
CA ARG A 44 -9.50 -5.25 -1.42
C ARG A 44 -8.28 -4.38 -1.16
N ARG A 45 -8.28 -3.14 -1.68
CA ARG A 45 -7.24 -2.13 -1.41
C ARG A 45 -7.08 -1.89 0.07
N ARG A 46 -8.19 -1.64 0.78
CA ARG A 46 -8.17 -1.41 2.23
C ARG A 46 -7.54 -2.58 2.99
N LYS A 47 -7.89 -3.82 2.66
CA LYS A 47 -7.31 -5.02 3.27
C LYS A 47 -5.81 -5.16 2.98
N ALA A 48 -5.40 -4.97 1.73
CA ALA A 48 -3.99 -5.07 1.34
C ALA A 48 -3.12 -4.00 2.04
N ILE A 49 -3.59 -2.74 2.08
CA ILE A 49 -2.93 -1.67 2.82
C ILE A 49 -2.88 -1.96 4.32
N ASN A 50 -3.94 -2.54 4.90
CA ASN A 50 -3.94 -2.91 6.31
C ASN A 50 -2.91 -4.01 6.61
N SER A 51 -2.77 -5.00 5.74
CA SER A 51 -1.71 -6.01 5.84
C SER A 51 -0.31 -5.38 5.74
N LEU A 52 -0.13 -4.39 4.87
CA LEU A 52 1.12 -3.65 4.77
C LEU A 52 1.43 -2.84 6.04
N ARG A 53 0.43 -2.17 6.63
CA ARG A 53 0.58 -1.43 7.90
C ARG A 53 1.03 -2.33 9.06
N LYS A 54 0.54 -3.58 9.12
CA LYS A 54 0.94 -4.54 10.15
C LYS A 54 2.44 -4.87 10.12
N LEU A 55 3.13 -4.72 8.98
CA LEU A 55 4.58 -4.92 8.93
C LEU A 55 5.33 -3.91 9.82
N PHE A 56 4.79 -2.69 9.91
CA PHE A 56 5.36 -1.54 10.61
C PHE A 56 4.69 -1.28 11.97
N GLU A 57 3.86 -2.18 12.48
CA GLU A 57 3.10 -1.95 13.72
C GLU A 57 3.99 -1.60 14.94
N THR A 58 5.20 -2.15 14.98
CA THR A 58 6.19 -1.86 16.03
C THR A 58 7.08 -0.65 15.72
N ASP A 59 7.08 -0.18 14.48
CA ASP A 59 7.93 0.91 14.00
C ASP A 59 7.08 2.16 13.74
N LYS A 60 7.07 3.06 14.73
CA LYS A 60 6.25 4.28 14.70
C LYS A 60 6.77 5.34 13.72
N SER A 61 7.97 5.16 13.16
CA SER A 61 8.54 6.09 12.18
C SER A 61 7.81 5.99 10.84
N VAL A 62 7.28 4.82 10.48
CA VAL A 62 6.63 4.56 9.21
C VAL A 62 5.11 4.66 9.33
N LYS A 63 4.51 5.53 8.51
CA LYS A 63 3.05 5.68 8.40
C LYS A 63 2.62 5.48 6.96
N ILE A 64 1.46 4.86 6.77
CA ILE A 64 0.85 4.67 5.45
C ILE A 64 -0.48 5.42 5.44
N LEU A 65 -0.50 6.57 4.77
CA LEU A 65 -1.60 7.53 4.78
C LEU A 65 -2.42 7.43 3.49
N ALA A 66 -3.73 7.61 3.59
CA ALA A 66 -4.57 7.79 2.41
C ALA A 66 -4.51 9.27 1.99
N VAL A 67 -4.30 9.52 0.70
CA VAL A 67 -4.29 10.86 0.11
C VAL A 67 -5.49 10.97 -0.82
N SER A 68 -6.63 11.39 -0.27
CA SER A 68 -7.91 11.40 -0.98
C SER A 68 -7.90 12.24 -2.25
N GLU A 69 -7.24 13.40 -2.21
CA GLU A 69 -7.12 14.33 -3.35
C GLU A 69 -6.41 13.71 -4.55
N LYS A 70 -5.40 12.86 -4.29
CA LYS A 70 -4.63 12.16 -5.31
C LYS A 70 -5.14 10.75 -5.59
N GLN A 71 -6.23 10.34 -4.94
CA GLN A 71 -6.81 9.00 -5.05
C GLN A 71 -5.75 7.89 -4.84
N GLY A 72 -5.02 7.94 -3.73
CA GLY A 72 -3.94 6.98 -3.48
C GLY A 72 -3.53 6.85 -2.02
N TYR A 73 -2.41 6.17 -1.83
CA TYR A 73 -1.75 6.02 -0.53
C TYR A 73 -0.29 6.48 -0.62
N GLN A 74 0.24 6.98 0.49
CA GLN A 74 1.64 7.40 0.59
C GLN A 74 2.29 6.79 1.83
N ILE A 75 3.52 6.31 1.70
CA ILE A 75 4.37 5.99 2.84
C ILE A 75 5.10 7.26 3.28
N VAL A 76 4.98 7.59 4.56
CA VAL A 76 5.68 8.70 5.20
C VAL A 76 6.61 8.12 6.25
N ILE A 77 7.90 8.44 6.14
CA ILE A 77 8.92 8.03 7.10
C ILE A 77 9.32 9.27 7.89
N SER A 78 9.08 9.22 9.19
CA SER A 78 9.48 10.27 10.14
C SER A 78 10.98 10.14 10.41
N LYS A 79 11.65 11.27 10.60
CA LYS A 79 13.04 11.29 11.07
C LYS A 79 13.16 10.82 12.52
#